data_AF-A0A1I4XBN6-F1
#
_entry.id   AF-A0A1I4XBN6-F1
#
_cell.length_a   1.000
_cell.length_b   1.000
_cell.length_c   1.000
_cell.angle_alpha   90.00
_cell.angle_beta   90.00
_cell.angle_gamma   90.00
#
_symmetry.space_group_name_H-M   'P 1'
#
loop_
_entity.id
_entity.type
_entity.pdbx_description
1 polymer ?
#
loop_
_entity_poly.entity_id
_entity_poly.type
_entity_poly.pdbx_seq_one_letter_code
_entity_poly.pdbx_strand_id
1 'polypeptide(L)'
;MSLIKCPKCQNSVSNTVAFCPQCGNSIHDNSKAAINTASQNSQIPKKQNNGCAIVLIIFFGILFIGFLSRQCSKTETDTEKNYTTGLDIKLSKEDSIKNKAKSDSIDKQQKIEEEKFSKTKAGKIHKKHPEWSKEDCINISENRIWIGMHYDMLVYQRGRPDNVNTSNYGNGPQYQACWHDYDASCFYFDASQIITSYN
;
A
#
# COMPACT_ATOMS: atom_id res chain seq x y z
N MET A 1 14.36 21.43 29.30
CA MET A 1 13.67 20.81 28.14
C MET A 1 13.17 21.93 27.26
N SER A 2 13.51 21.96 25.98
CA SER A 2 13.02 23.00 25.06
C SER A 2 11.70 22.57 24.43
N LEU A 3 10.81 23.54 24.26
CA LEU A 3 9.50 23.34 23.64
C LEU A 3 9.57 23.78 22.18
N ILE A 4 9.06 22.95 21.27
CA ILE A 4 8.91 23.27 19.85
C ILE A 4 7.44 23.20 19.46
N LYS A 5 7.10 23.82 18.32
CA LYS A 5 5.74 23.83 17.79
C LYS A 5 5.56 22.69 16.80
N CYS A 6 4.48 21.93 16.96
CA CYS A 6 4.13 20.92 15.97
C CYS A 6 3.80 21.60 14.62
N PRO A 7 4.38 21.17 13.49
CA PRO A 7 4.14 21.81 12.20
C PRO A 7 2.70 21.61 11.67
N LYS A 8 1.99 20.57 12.14
CA LYS A 8 0.62 20.27 11.71
C LYS A 8 -0.45 20.97 12.54
N CYS A 9 -0.33 20.94 13.88
CA CYS A 9 -1.37 21.46 14.78
C CYS A 9 -0.93 22.65 15.64
N GLN A 10 0.32 23.11 15.52
CA GLN A 10 0.89 24.27 16.23
C GLN A 10 0.88 24.19 17.77
N ASN A 11 0.55 23.03 18.34
CA ASN A 11 0.66 22.79 19.76
C ASN A 11 2.14 22.73 20.20
N SER A 12 2.40 23.22 21.41
CA SER A 12 3.72 23.14 22.02
C SER A 12 3.99 21.70 22.48
N VAL A 13 5.11 21.12 22.03
CA VAL A 13 5.53 19.75 22.34
C VAL A 13 7.00 19.76 22.77
N SER A 14 7.41 18.78 23.57
CA SER A 14 8.83 18.63 23.94
C SER A 14 9.67 18.39 22.69
N ASN A 15 10.89 18.95 22.63
CA ASN A 15 11.82 18.69 21.53
C ASN A 15 12.36 17.25 21.49
N THR A 16 12.01 16.41 22.46
CA THR A 16 12.43 15.01 22.58
C THR A 16 11.41 14.01 22.04
N VAL A 17 10.20 14.42 21.64
CA VAL A 17 9.16 13.50 21.17
C VAL A 17 9.24 13.30 19.66
N ALA A 18 9.15 12.04 19.22
CA ALA A 18 9.17 11.71 17.80
C ALA A 18 7.88 12.12 17.07
N PHE A 19 6.75 12.04 17.78
CA PHE A 19 5.42 12.37 17.27
C PHE A 19 4.73 13.39 18.17
N CYS A 20 3.96 14.27 17.55
CA CYS A 20 3.12 15.21 18.27
C CYS A 20 2.03 14.46 19.02
N PRO A 21 1.97 14.51 20.37
CA PRO A 21 0.91 13.86 21.13
C PRO A 21 -0.47 14.43 20.80
N GLN A 22 -0.55 15.63 20.21
CA GLN A 22 -1.81 16.31 19.89
C GLN A 22 -2.43 15.93 18.55
N CYS A 23 -1.63 15.53 17.56
CA CYS A 23 -2.15 15.27 16.21
C CYS A 23 -1.47 14.11 15.46
N GLY A 24 -0.54 13.40 16.11
CA GLY A 24 0.18 12.26 15.53
C GLY A 24 1.26 12.63 14.52
N ASN A 25 1.50 13.91 14.22
CA ASN A 25 2.48 14.30 13.21
C ASN A 25 3.93 14.04 13.65
N SER A 26 4.78 13.55 12.76
CA SER A 26 6.24 13.46 12.96
C SER A 26 6.83 14.85 13.29
N ILE A 27 7.73 14.91 14.25
CA ILE A 27 8.43 16.13 14.67
C ILE A 27 9.86 16.19 14.12
N HIS A 28 10.38 15.08 13.58
CA HIS A 28 11.80 14.92 13.26
C HIS A 28 12.28 15.45 11.90
N ASP A 29 11.42 16.04 11.07
CA ASP A 29 11.80 16.32 9.67
C ASP A 29 12.44 17.70 9.40
N ASN A 30 12.68 18.55 10.42
CA ASN A 30 13.16 19.93 10.19
C ASN A 30 14.39 20.39 11.01
N SER A 31 15.21 19.49 11.55
CA SER A 31 16.47 19.88 12.23
C SER A 31 17.76 19.52 11.47
N LYS A 32 17.70 19.40 10.14
CA LYS A 32 18.90 19.27 9.30
C LYS A 32 18.99 20.38 8.26
N ALA A 33 19.10 21.61 8.74
CA ALA A 33 19.85 22.64 8.05
C ALA A 33 20.79 23.28 9.08
N ALA A 34 22.10 23.16 8.82
CA ALA A 34 23.25 23.63 9.59
C ALA A 34 23.67 22.76 10.80
N ILE A 35 24.67 21.89 10.61
CA ILE A 35 26.09 22.18 10.88
C ILE A 35 26.91 20.94 10.52
N ASN A 36 27.99 21.17 9.77
CA ASN A 36 28.96 20.17 9.34
C ASN A 36 29.89 19.73 10.48
N THR A 37 30.44 18.52 10.29
CA THR A 37 31.75 18.03 10.78
C THR A 37 31.83 17.52 12.22
N ALA A 38 31.73 16.19 12.38
CA ALA A 38 32.84 15.37 12.90
C ALA A 38 32.47 13.88 12.86
N SER A 39 33.33 13.13 12.17
CA SER A 39 33.58 11.68 12.20
C SER A 39 33.03 10.91 13.42
N GLN A 40 32.32 9.80 13.19
CA GLN A 40 32.70 8.46 13.69
C GLN A 40 32.07 7.33 12.84
N ASN A 41 32.94 6.75 12.04
CA ASN A 41 33.09 5.34 11.69
C ASN A 41 32.23 4.34 12.50
N SER A 42 31.38 3.55 11.84
CA SER A 42 30.99 2.19 12.26
C SER A 42 30.31 1.42 11.10
N GLN A 43 31.17 0.65 10.43
CA GLN A 43 31.00 -0.63 9.72
C GLN A 43 29.58 -1.08 9.32
N ILE A 44 29.33 -1.03 8.01
CA ILE A 44 28.28 -1.76 7.29
C ILE A 44 28.67 -3.24 7.22
N PRO A 45 27.83 -4.21 7.68
CA PRO A 45 28.01 -5.60 7.28
C PRO A 45 27.61 -5.78 5.81
N LYS A 46 28.60 -6.15 4.97
CA LYS A 46 28.41 -6.52 3.57
C LYS A 46 27.45 -7.71 3.46
N LYS A 47 26.31 -7.50 2.83
CA LYS A 47 25.41 -8.55 2.36
C LYS A 47 26.03 -9.21 1.13
N GLN A 48 26.47 -10.46 1.28
CA GLN A 48 26.97 -11.31 0.19
C GLN A 48 25.83 -11.75 -0.73
N ASN A 49 26.13 -11.75 -2.02
CA ASN A 49 25.24 -11.85 -3.16
C ASN A 49 25.49 -13.17 -3.91
N ASN A 50 24.60 -14.15 -3.74
CA ASN A 50 24.65 -15.42 -4.47
C ASN A 50 24.04 -15.28 -5.88
N GLY A 51 24.76 -14.58 -6.75
CA GLY A 51 24.35 -14.26 -8.14
C GLY A 51 24.74 -15.27 -9.21
N CYS A 52 25.05 -16.53 -8.87
CA CYS A 52 25.49 -17.55 -9.83
C CYS A 52 24.41 -18.59 -10.19
N ALA A 53 23.43 -18.82 -9.31
CA ALA A 53 22.39 -19.84 -9.53
C ALA A 53 21.26 -19.38 -10.48
N ILE A 54 20.94 -18.07 -10.50
CA ILE A 54 19.83 -17.51 -11.29
C ILE A 54 20.13 -17.56 -12.80
N VAL A 55 21.39 -17.36 -13.19
CA VAL A 55 21.81 -17.38 -14.60
C VAL A 55 21.66 -18.78 -15.20
N LEU A 56 21.97 -19.83 -14.45
CA LEU A 56 21.80 -21.22 -14.90
C LEU A 56 20.33 -21.59 -15.08
N ILE A 57 19.44 -21.16 -14.17
CA ILE A 57 18.00 -21.46 -14.26
C ILE A 57 17.38 -20.79 -15.50
N ILE A 58 17.76 -19.54 -15.81
CA ILE A 58 17.27 -18.84 -17.01
C ILE A 58 17.79 -19.51 -18.29
N PHE A 59 19.07 -19.93 -18.31
CA PHE A 59 19.66 -20.58 -19.47
C PHE A 59 19.03 -21.95 -19.76
N PHE A 60 18.82 -22.78 -18.72
CA PHE A 60 18.12 -24.05 -18.87
C PHE A 60 16.63 -23.88 -19.21
N GLY A 61 15.96 -22.86 -18.67
CA GLY A 61 14.55 -22.55 -18.98
C GLY A 61 14.32 -22.17 -20.44
N ILE A 62 15.19 -21.31 -21.02
CA ILE A 62 15.08 -20.89 -22.42
C ILE A 62 15.36 -22.07 -23.36
N LEU A 63 16.33 -22.93 -23.03
CA LEU A 63 16.60 -24.15 -23.81
C LEU A 63 15.43 -25.14 -23.75
N PHE A 64 14.78 -25.29 -22.59
CA PHE A 64 13.63 -26.17 -22.42
C PHE A 64 12.40 -25.67 -23.19
N ILE A 65 12.14 -24.36 -23.19
CA ILE A 65 11.06 -23.76 -23.99
C ILE A 65 11.34 -23.93 -25.49
N GLY A 66 12.58 -23.69 -25.94
CA GLY A 66 12.97 -23.92 -27.33
C GLY A 66 12.84 -25.38 -27.76
N PHE A 67 13.11 -26.34 -26.85
CA PHE A 67 12.94 -27.76 -27.09
C PHE A 67 11.46 -28.17 -27.22
N LEU A 68 10.57 -27.61 -26.39
CA LEU A 68 9.12 -27.82 -26.50
C LEU A 68 8.55 -27.22 -27.80
N SER A 69 9.02 -26.04 -28.21
CA SER A 69 8.60 -25.40 -29.47
C SER A 69 9.01 -26.18 -30.72
N ARG A 70 10.09 -26.99 -30.67
CA ARG A 70 10.51 -27.85 -31.79
C ARG A 70 9.64 -29.09 -32.00
N GLN A 71 8.87 -29.54 -31.00
CA GLN A 71 7.95 -30.67 -31.15
C GLN A 71 6.58 -30.28 -31.73
N CYS A 72 6.30 -28.97 -31.94
CA CYS A 72 5.02 -28.48 -32.45
C CYS A 72 5.05 -27.96 -33.90
N SER A 73 6.08 -28.28 -34.68
CA SER A 73 6.09 -27.99 -36.12
C SER A 73 5.91 -29.26 -36.94
N LYS A 74 4.65 -29.70 -37.02
CA LYS A 74 4.14 -30.47 -38.16
C LYS A 74 2.81 -29.86 -38.58
N THR A 75 2.86 -29.03 -39.62
CA THR A 75 2.28 -29.30 -40.95
C THR A 75 2.35 -28.01 -41.77
N GLU A 76 3.17 -28.03 -42.81
CA GLU A 76 3.01 -27.12 -43.95
C GLU A 76 1.78 -27.56 -44.75
N THR A 77 0.96 -26.61 -45.16
CA THR A 77 0.26 -26.67 -46.46
C THR A 77 0.05 -25.25 -46.94
N ASP A 78 0.77 -24.89 -48.00
CA ASP A 78 0.45 -23.79 -48.89
C ASP A 78 -0.89 -24.06 -49.57
N THR A 79 -1.83 -23.11 -49.51
CA THR A 79 -2.82 -22.92 -50.57
C THR A 79 -3.29 -21.46 -50.57
N GLU A 80 -2.85 -20.76 -51.60
CA GLU A 80 -3.39 -19.52 -52.12
C GLU A 80 -4.92 -19.54 -52.23
N LYS A 81 -5.60 -18.59 -51.57
CA LYS A 81 -6.95 -18.14 -51.94
C LYS A 81 -7.05 -16.62 -51.82
N ASN A 82 -6.88 -15.96 -52.96
CA ASN A 82 -7.47 -14.66 -53.26
C ASN A 82 -9.00 -14.75 -53.06
N TYR A 83 -9.57 -14.36 -51.91
CA TYR A 83 -10.99 -13.97 -51.73
C TYR A 83 -11.30 -13.50 -50.29
N THR A 84 -10.54 -12.57 -49.70
CA THR A 84 -10.88 -12.05 -48.37
C THR A 84 -10.45 -10.60 -48.18
N THR A 85 -11.13 -9.65 -48.83
CA THR A 85 -11.02 -8.22 -48.49
C THR A 85 -12.35 -7.64 -47.97
N GLY A 86 -13.41 -8.45 -47.95
CA GLY A 86 -14.75 -8.05 -47.46
C GLY A 86 -15.11 -8.55 -46.06
N LEU A 87 -14.45 -9.60 -45.55
CA LEU A 87 -14.80 -10.21 -44.25
C LEU A 87 -14.02 -9.57 -43.07
N ASP A 88 -12.75 -9.25 -43.28
CA ASP A 88 -11.87 -8.71 -42.24
C ASP A 88 -12.27 -7.29 -41.76
N ILE A 89 -12.92 -6.51 -42.64
CA ILE A 89 -13.41 -5.16 -42.31
C ILE A 89 -14.69 -5.21 -41.46
N LYS A 90 -15.52 -6.25 -41.58
CA LYS A 90 -16.72 -6.39 -40.74
C LYS A 90 -16.39 -6.90 -39.34
N LEU A 91 -15.42 -7.82 -39.21
CA LEU A 91 -14.99 -8.35 -37.92
C LEU A 91 -14.32 -7.27 -37.04
N SER A 92 -13.43 -6.45 -37.64
CA SER A 92 -12.76 -5.33 -36.95
C SER A 92 -13.73 -4.25 -36.40
N LYS A 93 -14.84 -4.01 -37.10
CA LYS A 93 -15.85 -3.01 -36.69
C LYS A 93 -16.82 -3.57 -35.66
N GLU A 94 -17.24 -4.82 -35.78
CA GLU A 94 -18.08 -5.46 -34.75
C GLU A 94 -17.32 -5.64 -33.42
N ASP A 95 -16.03 -5.99 -33.45
CA ASP A 95 -15.23 -6.14 -32.24
C ASP A 95 -15.01 -4.79 -31.53
N SER A 96 -14.76 -3.72 -32.28
CA SER A 96 -14.62 -2.36 -31.70
C SER A 96 -15.94 -1.80 -31.15
N ILE A 97 -17.06 -2.06 -31.82
CA ILE A 97 -18.39 -1.67 -31.34
C ILE A 97 -18.78 -2.47 -30.07
N LYS A 98 -18.51 -3.77 -30.04
CA LYS A 98 -18.80 -4.63 -28.89
C LYS A 98 -17.93 -4.30 -27.68
N ASN A 99 -16.66 -3.97 -27.89
CA ASN A 99 -15.76 -3.55 -26.83
C ASN A 99 -16.15 -2.18 -26.25
N LYS A 100 -16.61 -1.25 -27.08
CA LYS A 100 -17.13 0.05 -26.63
C LYS A 100 -18.44 -0.09 -25.86
N ALA A 101 -19.39 -0.89 -26.34
CA ALA A 101 -20.62 -1.16 -25.60
C ALA A 101 -20.34 -1.83 -24.24
N LYS A 102 -19.32 -2.71 -24.17
CA LYS A 102 -18.87 -3.33 -22.92
C LYS A 102 -18.26 -2.29 -21.97
N SER A 103 -17.37 -1.40 -22.44
CA SER A 103 -16.80 -0.34 -21.59
C SER A 103 -17.87 0.60 -21.06
N ASP A 104 -18.80 1.04 -21.91
CA ASP A 104 -19.88 1.96 -21.51
C ASP A 104 -20.79 1.32 -20.43
N SER A 105 -21.03 0.01 -20.53
CA SER A 105 -21.80 -0.73 -19.53
C SER A 105 -21.05 -0.88 -18.19
N ILE A 106 -19.73 -1.10 -18.23
CA ILE A 106 -18.87 -1.16 -17.03
C ILE A 106 -18.83 0.21 -16.34
N ASP A 107 -18.65 1.30 -17.10
CA ASP A 107 -18.63 2.66 -16.56
C ASP A 107 -19.96 3.03 -15.89
N LYS A 108 -21.08 2.64 -16.52
CA LYS A 108 -22.41 2.84 -15.93
C LYS A 108 -22.58 2.05 -14.63
N GLN A 109 -22.11 0.80 -14.60
CA GLN A 109 -22.17 -0.04 -13.41
C GLN A 109 -21.30 0.51 -12.28
N GLN A 110 -20.07 0.95 -12.58
CA GLN A 110 -19.16 1.57 -11.61
C GLN A 110 -19.75 2.85 -11.02
N LYS A 111 -20.40 3.70 -11.83
CA LYS A 111 -21.11 4.89 -11.33
C LYS A 111 -22.23 4.52 -10.36
N ILE A 112 -23.04 3.53 -10.70
CA ILE A 112 -24.12 3.05 -9.82
C ILE A 112 -23.54 2.49 -8.51
N GLU A 113 -22.44 1.75 -8.57
CA GLU A 113 -21.75 1.21 -7.39
C GLU A 113 -21.11 2.30 -6.53
N GLU A 114 -20.53 3.33 -7.15
CA GLU A 114 -19.98 4.49 -6.45
C GLU A 114 -21.07 5.32 -5.76
N GLU A 115 -22.19 5.54 -6.45
CA GLU A 115 -23.36 6.20 -5.87
C GLU A 115 -23.97 5.41 -4.71
N LYS A 116 -23.95 4.07 -4.78
CA LYS A 116 -24.37 3.21 -3.67
C LYS A 116 -23.37 3.29 -2.53
N PHE A 117 -22.07 3.16 -2.82
CA PHE A 117 -20.99 3.19 -1.83
C PHE A 117 -20.97 4.51 -1.07
N SER A 118 -21.04 5.65 -1.76
CA SER A 118 -21.01 6.99 -1.16
C SER A 118 -22.13 7.25 -0.15
N LYS A 119 -23.25 6.50 -0.23
CA LYS A 119 -24.38 6.59 0.71
C LYS A 119 -24.15 5.76 1.99
N THR A 120 -23.25 4.78 1.96
CA THR A 120 -22.93 3.93 3.12
C THR A 120 -22.14 4.68 4.20
N LYS A 121 -21.97 4.07 5.38
CA LYS A 121 -21.07 4.59 6.43
C LYS A 121 -19.63 4.65 5.91
N ALA A 122 -19.14 3.58 5.29
CA ALA A 122 -17.82 3.51 4.68
C ALA A 122 -17.60 4.61 3.63
N GLY A 123 -18.57 4.85 2.75
CA GLY A 123 -18.47 5.92 1.74
C GLY A 123 -18.38 7.32 2.34
N LYS A 124 -19.05 7.57 3.48
CA LYS A 124 -18.90 8.83 4.22
C LYS A 124 -17.52 8.97 4.87
N ILE A 125 -16.92 7.88 5.32
CA ILE A 125 -15.53 7.85 5.84
C ILE A 125 -14.56 8.13 4.69
N HIS A 126 -14.68 7.41 3.57
CA HIS A 126 -13.84 7.59 2.39
C HIS A 126 -13.91 9.00 1.81
N LYS A 127 -15.08 9.65 1.86
CA LYS A 127 -15.21 11.07 1.46
C LYS A 127 -14.36 12.01 2.32
N LYS A 128 -14.15 11.69 3.61
CA LYS A 128 -13.30 12.45 4.53
C LYS A 128 -11.82 12.06 4.42
N HIS A 129 -11.57 10.79 4.10
CA HIS A 129 -10.25 10.17 3.99
C HIS A 129 -10.09 9.49 2.62
N PRO A 130 -9.97 10.26 1.52
CA PRO A 130 -9.83 9.71 0.18
C PRO A 130 -8.53 8.93 -0.02
N GLU A 131 -7.53 9.15 0.84
CA GLU A 131 -6.28 8.41 0.89
C GLU A 131 -6.42 6.98 1.40
N TRP A 132 -7.49 6.67 2.13
CA TRP A 132 -7.77 5.32 2.62
C TRP A 132 -8.49 4.50 1.57
N SER A 133 -8.18 3.20 1.49
CA SER A 133 -8.87 2.34 0.55
C SER A 133 -10.35 2.19 0.93
N LYS A 134 -11.20 1.85 -0.05
CA LYS A 134 -12.62 1.55 0.23
C LYS A 134 -12.76 0.40 1.22
N GLU A 135 -11.87 -0.59 1.14
CA GLU A 135 -11.84 -1.75 2.03
C GLU A 135 -11.52 -1.33 3.48
N ASP A 136 -10.52 -0.48 3.68
CA ASP A 136 -10.20 0.05 5.01
C ASP A 136 -11.40 0.83 5.57
N CYS A 137 -12.05 1.64 4.74
CA CYS A 137 -13.24 2.38 5.15
C CYS A 137 -14.41 1.46 5.53
N ILE A 138 -14.56 0.32 4.86
CA ILE A 138 -15.54 -0.71 5.22
C ILE A 138 -15.19 -1.31 6.57
N ASN A 139 -13.96 -1.76 6.76
CA ASN A 139 -13.47 -2.34 8.02
C ASN A 139 -13.65 -1.38 9.20
N ILE A 140 -13.28 -0.10 9.04
CA ILE A 140 -13.47 0.95 10.05
C ILE A 140 -14.96 1.16 10.33
N SER A 141 -15.82 1.17 9.29
CA SER A 141 -17.26 1.35 9.47
C SER A 141 -17.94 0.20 10.22
N GLU A 142 -17.31 -0.98 10.23
CA GLU A 142 -17.71 -2.18 10.96
C GLU A 142 -16.99 -2.32 12.30
N ASN A 143 -16.21 -1.32 12.71
CA ASN A 143 -15.38 -1.34 13.91
C ASN A 143 -14.36 -2.50 13.97
N ARG A 144 -13.92 -3.00 12.80
CA ARG A 144 -12.91 -4.06 12.74
C ARG A 144 -11.52 -3.50 12.97
N ILE A 145 -10.71 -4.30 13.64
CA ILE A 145 -9.32 -4.01 13.94
C ILE A 145 -8.49 -5.13 13.35
N TRP A 146 -7.42 -4.78 12.63
CA TRP A 146 -6.59 -5.76 11.93
C TRP A 146 -5.12 -5.37 11.94
N ILE A 147 -4.25 -6.37 11.85
CA ILE A 147 -2.82 -6.16 11.64
C ILE A 147 -2.61 -5.63 10.23
N GLY A 148 -1.81 -4.57 10.09
CA GLY A 148 -1.64 -3.85 8.83
C GLY A 148 -2.48 -2.57 8.72
N MET A 149 -3.41 -2.31 9.65
CA MET A 149 -4.12 -1.03 9.67
C MET A 149 -3.16 0.10 10.06
N HIS A 150 -3.41 1.31 9.55
CA HIS A 150 -2.62 2.48 9.94
C HIS A 150 -3.12 3.03 11.30
N TYR A 151 -2.21 3.57 12.10
CA TYR A 151 -2.48 4.05 13.46
C TYR A 151 -3.54 5.17 13.49
N ASP A 152 -3.57 6.03 12.48
CA ASP A 152 -4.58 7.09 12.37
C ASP A 152 -6.00 6.55 12.16
N MET A 153 -6.18 5.42 11.44
CA MET A 153 -7.45 4.73 11.28
C MET A 153 -7.94 4.19 12.63
N LEU A 154 -7.03 3.67 13.44
CA LEU A 154 -7.36 3.20 14.79
C LEU A 154 -7.79 4.36 15.69
N VAL A 155 -7.07 5.49 15.63
CA VAL A 155 -7.42 6.72 16.35
C VAL A 155 -8.75 7.30 15.86
N TYR A 156 -9.05 7.21 14.56
CA TYR A 156 -10.35 7.62 14.02
C TYR A 156 -11.48 6.79 14.63
N GLN A 157 -11.29 5.47 14.75
CA GLN A 157 -12.30 4.56 15.27
C GLN A 157 -12.51 4.68 16.78
N ARG A 158 -11.41 4.82 17.55
CA ARG A 158 -11.44 4.74 19.03
C ARG A 158 -11.26 6.07 19.75
N GLY A 159 -10.93 7.13 19.02
CA GLY A 159 -10.44 8.36 19.61
C GLY A 159 -8.96 8.26 20.01
N ARG A 160 -8.49 9.19 20.82
CA ARG A 160 -7.07 9.26 21.20
C ARG A 160 -6.78 8.21 22.28
N PRO A 161 -5.59 7.57 22.25
CA PRO A 161 -5.20 6.66 23.32
C PRO A 161 -4.96 7.43 24.62
N ASP A 162 -5.07 6.71 25.73
CA ASP A 162 -4.76 7.21 27.07
C ASP A 162 -3.25 7.44 27.23
N ASN A 163 -2.44 6.57 26.64
CA ASN A 163 -0.98 6.68 26.65
C ASN A 163 -0.35 6.22 25.33
N VAL A 164 0.77 6.86 24.97
CA VAL A 164 1.66 6.44 23.89
C VAL A 164 3.10 6.43 24.40
N ASN A 165 3.72 5.25 24.40
CA ASN A 165 5.06 5.03 24.91
C ASN A 165 5.97 4.46 23.82
N THR A 166 7.28 4.67 23.94
CA THR A 166 8.25 3.89 23.17
C THR A 166 8.28 2.47 23.70
N SER A 167 8.13 1.49 22.81
CA SER A 167 8.22 0.08 23.11
C SER A 167 9.64 -0.43 22.89
N ASN A 168 10.07 -1.39 23.71
CA ASN A 168 11.30 -2.17 23.49
C ASN A 168 11.03 -3.49 22.73
N TYR A 169 9.81 -3.68 22.23
CA TYR A 169 9.41 -4.88 21.50
C TYR A 169 9.77 -4.76 20.02
N GLY A 170 10.84 -5.42 19.59
CA GLY A 170 11.27 -5.49 18.18
C GLY A 170 12.61 -4.79 17.91
N ASN A 171 12.97 -4.68 16.62
CA ASN A 171 14.17 -3.96 16.18
C ASN A 171 13.79 -2.56 15.70
N GLY A 172 14.49 -1.54 16.21
CA GLY A 172 14.27 -0.13 15.84
C GLY A 172 13.29 0.62 16.75
N PRO A 173 12.89 1.85 16.38
CA PRO A 173 11.94 2.65 17.16
C PRO A 173 10.53 2.04 17.04
N GLN A 174 10.05 1.52 18.15
CA GLN A 174 8.75 0.88 18.27
C GLN A 174 7.89 1.69 19.25
N TYR A 175 6.59 1.68 19.05
CA TYR A 175 5.63 2.45 19.82
C TYR A 175 4.51 1.56 20.30
N GLN A 176 3.97 1.91 21.46
CA GLN A 176 2.81 1.27 22.06
C GLN A 176 1.78 2.36 22.36
N ALA A 177 0.57 2.22 21.86
CA ALA A 177 -0.57 3.07 22.20
C ALA A 177 -1.64 2.25 22.91
N CYS A 178 -2.10 2.68 24.09
CA CYS A 178 -3.14 1.95 24.81
C CYS A 178 -4.42 2.76 25.06
N TRP A 179 -5.54 2.04 25.08
CA TRP A 179 -6.85 2.44 25.53
C TRP A 179 -7.28 1.51 26.66
N HIS A 180 -7.55 2.05 27.84
CA HIS A 180 -7.84 1.25 29.03
C HIS A 180 -9.25 0.64 29.02
N ASP A 181 -10.17 1.20 28.25
CA ASP A 181 -11.58 0.81 28.23
C ASP A 181 -11.95 -0.21 27.13
N TYR A 182 -10.97 -0.81 26.45
CA TYR A 182 -11.19 -1.75 25.34
C TYR A 182 -10.55 -3.12 25.58
N ASP A 183 -11.19 -4.18 25.07
CA ASP A 183 -10.73 -5.58 25.17
C ASP A 183 -9.30 -5.74 24.65
N ALA A 184 -9.08 -5.37 23.38
CA ALA A 184 -7.73 -5.12 22.88
C ALA A 184 -7.32 -3.73 23.36
N SER A 185 -6.41 -3.67 24.32
CA SER A 185 -6.10 -2.46 25.07
C SER A 185 -4.86 -1.77 24.53
N CYS A 186 -3.79 -2.49 24.16
CA CYS A 186 -2.57 -1.88 23.63
C CYS A 186 -2.23 -2.35 22.21
N PHE A 187 -1.80 -1.41 21.38
CA PHE A 187 -1.42 -1.59 19.99
C PHE A 187 0.03 -1.24 19.79
N TYR A 188 0.76 -2.05 19.04
CA TYR A 188 2.16 -1.87 18.73
C TYR A 188 2.35 -1.53 17.26
N PHE A 189 3.22 -0.56 16.98
CA PHE A 189 3.54 -0.10 15.63
C PHE A 189 4.95 0.51 15.59
N ASP A 190 5.53 0.58 14.40
CA ASP A 190 6.84 1.19 14.19
C ASP A 190 6.72 2.59 13.55
N ALA A 191 7.84 3.15 13.09
CA ALA A 191 7.86 4.46 12.43
C ALA A 191 6.98 4.56 11.18
N SER A 192 6.59 3.45 10.55
CA SER A 192 5.62 3.42 9.44
C SER A 192 4.17 3.64 9.88
N GLN A 193 3.91 3.67 11.19
CA GLN A 193 2.58 3.80 11.79
C GLN A 193 1.61 2.67 11.41
N ILE A 194 2.12 1.55 10.94
CA ILE A 194 1.33 0.35 10.69
C ILE A 194 1.26 -0.50 11.96
N ILE A 195 0.05 -0.90 12.36
CA ILE A 195 -0.17 -1.79 13.49
C ILE A 195 0.41 -3.17 13.16
N THR A 196 1.34 -3.65 13.98
CA THR A 196 2.02 -4.95 13.80
C THR A 196 1.55 -6.01 14.78
N SER A 197 1.06 -5.61 15.96
CA SER A 197 0.44 -6.49 16.95
C SER A 197 -0.45 -5.70 17.92
N TYR A 198 -1.29 -6.41 18.68
CA TYR A 198 -2.06 -5.86 19.80
C TYR A 198 -2.40 -6.95 20.82
N ASN A 199 -2.75 -6.55 22.03
CA ASN A 199 -3.15 -7.45 23.12
C ASN A 199 -4.47 -7.03 23.78
#